data_AF-A0A1I2Y004-F1
#
_entry.id   AF-A0A1I2Y004-F1
#
_cell.length_a   1.000
_cell.length_b   1.000
_cell.length_c   1.000
_cell.angle_alpha   90.00
_cell.angle_beta   90.00
_cell.angle_gamma   90.00
#
_symmetry.space_group_name_H-M   'P 1'
#
loop_
_entity.id
_entity.type
_entity.pdbx_description
1 polymer ?
#
loop_
_entity_poly.entity_id
_entity_poly.type
_entity_poly.pdbx_seq_one_letter_code
_entity_poly.pdbx_strand_id
1 'polypeptide(L)'
;MRKFIATIAVLALSASVLAGCGKKADNGESTQAGTENSTETGTQAENGTETVEYGDDAYVDGINVADYVTLGEYKGIEVTATAPEVSDEYLQSYIDYVLQSNMVTTDITDRAVQNGDFANIDYEGKIDGVAFDGGTAQGYDLEIGSGSFIPGFEDGLIGAEIGETRDVKVTFPESYPGADVAGKDAVFTVTVNSIHTETIPELTDELVKGLEGNCSTVEEYRQYAYDLLMEDEQSTHDSNVQMDVLAKIVEGSEFKEPPAEMVKRYYDRIKANMSSYAAMYGYDLESFMAATGSSEEQLQESAEQASKEIIAMKAIADAENLNVTDEEVDAELAKNAGDYGYDDVEEYKKALDLKGYKEYMMTEKVLTFLFDNASVTDTQPEETASEETTQTAETETETAAAGETASETQTETE
;
A
#
# COMPACT_ATOMS: atom_id res chain seq x y z
N MET A 1 -8.70 -24.65 19.65
CA MET A 1 -7.29 -24.47 19.25
C MET A 1 -7.17 -24.80 17.77
N ARG A 2 -7.58 -23.87 16.92
CA ARG A 2 -7.36 -23.93 15.47
C ARG A 2 -5.98 -23.28 15.25
N LYS A 3 -5.06 -24.03 14.65
CA LYS A 3 -3.74 -23.52 14.30
C LYS A 3 -3.94 -22.54 13.14
N PHE A 4 -3.65 -21.27 13.40
CA PHE A 4 -3.45 -20.28 12.33
C PHE A 4 -2.26 -20.77 11.50
N ILE A 5 -2.53 -21.25 10.29
CA ILE A 5 -1.51 -21.42 9.26
C ILE A 5 -1.37 -20.04 8.64
N ALA A 6 -0.30 -19.34 9.00
CA ALA A 6 0.09 -18.11 8.35
C ALA A 6 0.73 -18.51 7.01
N THR A 7 -0.07 -18.50 5.94
CA THR A 7 0.44 -18.63 4.58
C THR A 7 1.11 -17.30 4.24
N ILE A 8 2.44 -17.25 4.38
CA ILE A 8 3.25 -16.16 3.86
C ILE A 8 3.20 -16.32 2.35
N ALA A 9 2.36 -15.53 1.69
CA ALA A 9 2.40 -15.35 0.24
C ALA A 9 3.79 -14.81 -0.11
N VAL A 10 4.60 -15.63 -0.76
CA VAL A 10 5.90 -15.23 -1.28
C VAL A 10 5.62 -14.22 -2.39
N LEU A 11 5.77 -12.95 -2.03
CA LEU A 11 5.94 -11.76 -2.86
C LEU A 11 5.91 -12.04 -4.37
N ALA A 12 4.82 -11.59 -5.00
CA ALA A 12 4.80 -11.27 -6.41
C ALA A 12 6.07 -10.44 -6.73
N LEU A 13 6.85 -10.92 -7.69
CA LEU A 13 7.97 -10.21 -8.31
C LEU A 13 7.42 -9.03 -9.13
N SER A 14 6.81 -8.04 -8.48
CA SER A 14 6.55 -6.77 -9.12
C SER A 14 7.88 -6.01 -9.20
N ALA A 15 8.36 -5.80 -10.42
CA ALA A 15 9.51 -4.98 -10.74
C ALA A 15 9.22 -3.51 -10.36
N SER A 16 9.32 -3.20 -9.08
CA SER A 16 9.11 -1.85 -8.53
C SER A 16 10.46 -1.16 -8.36
N VAL A 17 11.03 -0.64 -9.44
CA VAL A 17 12.16 0.30 -9.36
C VAL A 17 11.60 1.71 -9.45
N LEU A 18 11.77 2.46 -8.37
CA LEU A 18 11.38 3.86 -8.21
C LEU A 18 12.02 4.75 -9.29
N ALA A 19 11.23 5.17 -10.29
CA ALA A 19 11.61 6.24 -11.21
C ALA A 19 11.35 7.61 -10.55
N GLY A 20 12.40 8.21 -10.00
CA GLY A 20 12.40 9.61 -9.58
C GLY A 20 12.39 10.54 -10.80
N CYS A 21 11.24 11.17 -11.09
CA CYS A 21 11.12 12.21 -12.11
C CYS A 21 11.87 13.50 -11.70
N GLY A 22 13.05 13.75 -12.28
CA GLY A 22 13.78 15.02 -12.18
C GLY A 22 13.91 15.72 -13.52
N LYS A 23 12.92 16.54 -13.90
CA LYS A 23 12.92 17.33 -15.15
C LYS A 23 13.91 18.50 -15.02
N LYS A 24 14.98 18.48 -15.82
CA LYS A 24 15.92 19.62 -15.99
C LYS A 24 15.19 20.82 -16.59
N ALA A 25 15.09 21.91 -15.84
CA ALA A 25 14.78 23.24 -16.38
C ALA A 25 16.09 23.97 -16.70
N ASP A 26 16.19 24.40 -17.95
CA ASP A 26 17.23 25.28 -18.50
C ASP A 26 17.14 26.67 -17.86
N ASN A 27 18.27 27.22 -17.39
CA ASN A 27 18.33 28.54 -16.77
C ASN A 27 19.39 29.40 -17.47
N GLY A 28 18.92 30.39 -18.23
CA GLY A 28 19.72 31.48 -18.78
C GLY A 28 20.03 32.54 -17.72
N GLU A 29 21.26 33.04 -17.79
CA GLU A 29 21.94 34.01 -16.92
C GLU A 29 21.15 35.27 -16.51
N SER A 30 21.31 35.73 -15.26
CA SER A 30 22.04 36.99 -14.98
C SER A 30 22.30 37.25 -13.48
N THR A 31 23.60 37.34 -13.15
CA THR A 31 24.29 38.30 -12.25
C THR A 31 23.98 38.41 -10.74
N GLN A 32 25.00 38.00 -9.93
CA GLN A 32 25.69 38.69 -8.80
C GLN A 32 24.85 39.39 -7.70
N ALA A 33 25.12 39.30 -6.39
CA ALA A 33 26.29 38.82 -5.64
C ALA A 33 25.95 38.65 -4.13
N GLY A 34 26.53 37.59 -3.52
CA GLY A 34 27.16 37.57 -2.20
C GLY A 34 26.33 37.81 -0.93
N THR A 35 26.16 36.76 -0.11
CA THR A 35 26.70 36.69 1.27
C THR A 35 26.70 35.22 1.70
N GLU A 36 27.82 34.78 2.27
CA GLU A 36 28.13 33.42 2.70
C GLU A 36 27.16 32.95 3.80
N ASN A 37 26.54 31.78 3.62
CA ASN A 37 26.10 30.96 4.75
C ASN A 37 26.42 29.50 4.43
N SER A 38 27.28 28.93 5.28
CA SER A 38 27.70 27.53 5.24
C SER A 38 26.48 26.63 5.36
N THR A 39 26.08 26.02 4.25
CA THR A 39 25.20 24.86 4.25
C THR A 39 26.10 23.65 4.09
N GLU A 40 26.18 22.85 5.16
CA GLU A 40 26.65 21.48 5.07
C GLU A 40 25.86 20.81 3.96
N THR A 41 26.60 20.48 2.90
CA THR A 41 26.11 19.67 1.80
C THR A 41 25.74 18.33 2.40
N GLY A 42 24.45 18.12 2.64
CA GLY A 42 23.89 16.80 2.86
C GLY A 42 24.27 15.98 1.64
N THR A 43 25.29 15.14 1.81
CA THR A 43 25.75 14.18 0.83
C THR A 43 24.52 13.41 0.37
N GLN A 44 24.14 13.58 -0.90
CA GLN A 44 23.30 12.60 -1.57
C GLN A 44 23.98 11.26 -1.33
N ALA A 45 23.33 10.39 -0.55
CA ALA A 45 23.69 9.00 -0.53
C ALA A 45 23.43 8.49 -1.94
N GLU A 46 24.49 8.41 -2.74
CA GLU A 46 24.51 7.51 -3.88
C GLU A 46 24.20 6.13 -3.29
N ASN A 47 22.97 5.67 -3.46
CA ASN A 47 22.63 4.29 -3.18
C ASN A 47 23.23 3.45 -4.30
N GLY A 48 24.57 3.32 -4.27
CA GLY A 48 25.30 2.36 -5.06
C GLY A 48 24.99 0.99 -4.49
N THR A 49 23.93 0.36 -4.98
CA THR A 49 23.78 -1.08 -4.89
C THR A 49 24.93 -1.68 -5.70
N GLU A 50 26.00 -2.11 -5.02
CA GLU A 50 26.96 -3.03 -5.62
C GLU A 50 26.15 -4.22 -6.17
N THR A 51 26.20 -4.42 -7.48
CA THR A 51 25.60 -5.59 -8.12
C THR A 51 26.34 -6.82 -7.59
N VAL A 52 25.67 -7.59 -6.73
CA VAL A 52 26.21 -8.84 -6.23
C VAL A 52 26.23 -9.82 -7.40
N GLU A 53 27.42 -10.12 -7.90
CA GLU A 53 27.62 -11.12 -8.94
C GLU A 53 27.55 -12.51 -8.31
N TYR A 54 26.58 -13.32 -8.75
CA TYR A 54 26.44 -14.72 -8.35
C TYR A 54 27.07 -15.67 -9.36
N GLY A 55 27.49 -16.84 -8.91
CA GLY A 55 27.96 -17.93 -9.78
C GLY A 55 26.87 -18.42 -10.73
N ASP A 56 27.26 -19.14 -11.80
CA ASP A 56 26.31 -19.71 -12.75
C ASP A 56 25.30 -20.66 -12.09
N ASP A 57 25.75 -21.42 -11.09
CA ASP A 57 24.94 -22.37 -10.31
C ASP A 57 23.90 -21.71 -9.40
N ALA A 58 23.95 -20.38 -9.24
CA ALA A 58 22.87 -19.64 -8.62
C ALA A 58 21.61 -19.57 -9.49
N TYR A 59 21.72 -19.80 -10.81
CA TYR A 59 20.66 -19.67 -11.80
C TYR A 59 20.26 -21.02 -12.40
N VAL A 60 19.00 -21.17 -12.80
CA VAL A 60 18.47 -22.45 -13.32
C VAL A 60 19.10 -22.87 -14.65
N ASP A 61 19.54 -21.92 -15.48
CA ASP A 61 20.26 -22.21 -16.74
C ASP A 61 21.71 -22.67 -16.50
N GLY A 62 22.27 -22.43 -15.31
CA GLY A 62 23.61 -22.88 -14.92
C GLY A 62 23.64 -24.26 -14.26
N ILE A 63 22.49 -24.90 -14.06
CA ILE A 63 22.37 -26.22 -13.42
C ILE A 63 21.57 -27.19 -14.30
N ASN A 64 21.73 -28.49 -14.04
CA ASN A 64 20.85 -29.51 -14.58
C ASN A 64 19.70 -29.76 -13.59
N VAL A 65 18.54 -29.13 -13.81
CA VAL A 65 17.41 -29.19 -12.86
C VAL A 65 16.89 -30.61 -12.61
N ALA A 66 17.04 -31.53 -13.57
CA ALA A 66 16.67 -32.93 -13.41
C ALA A 66 17.49 -33.68 -12.32
N ASP A 67 18.64 -33.13 -11.91
CA ASP A 67 19.41 -33.68 -10.80
C ASP A 67 18.78 -33.34 -9.44
N TYR A 68 17.92 -32.31 -9.38
CA TYR A 68 17.36 -31.73 -8.15
C TYR A 68 15.87 -31.98 -7.97
N VAL A 69 15.11 -32.16 -9.05
CA VAL A 69 13.68 -32.43 -8.98
C VAL A 69 13.27 -33.64 -9.82
N THR A 70 12.39 -34.46 -9.27
CA THR A 70 11.56 -35.40 -10.03
C THR A 70 10.12 -34.92 -9.93
N LEU A 71 9.60 -34.39 -11.04
CA LEU A 71 8.26 -33.82 -11.09
C LEU A 71 7.19 -34.90 -10.87
N GLY A 72 6.19 -34.56 -10.08
CA GLY A 72 4.93 -35.29 -10.01
C GLY A 72 4.02 -34.99 -11.21
N GLU A 73 2.71 -35.09 -10.99
CA GLU A 73 1.72 -34.60 -11.95
C GLU A 73 1.71 -33.06 -11.92
N TYR A 74 1.69 -32.42 -13.11
CA TYR A 74 1.70 -30.96 -13.26
C TYR A 74 0.68 -30.44 -14.28
N LYS A 75 -0.19 -31.33 -14.78
CA LYS A 75 -1.31 -31.03 -15.68
C LYS A 75 -2.58 -31.55 -15.03
N GLY A 76 -3.70 -30.88 -15.24
CA GLY A 76 -4.98 -31.26 -14.66
C GLY A 76 -5.06 -31.09 -13.14
N ILE A 77 -4.22 -30.21 -12.57
CA ILE A 77 -4.20 -29.95 -11.13
C ILE A 77 -5.54 -29.32 -10.74
N GLU A 78 -6.28 -30.00 -9.87
CA GLU A 78 -7.55 -29.51 -9.35
C GLU A 78 -7.29 -28.42 -8.31
N VAL A 79 -7.86 -27.23 -8.48
CA VAL A 79 -7.79 -26.13 -7.51
C VAL A 79 -9.20 -25.56 -7.30
N THR A 80 -9.47 -25.14 -6.07
CA THR A 80 -10.71 -24.47 -5.71
C THR A 80 -10.37 -23.04 -5.33
N ALA A 81 -10.97 -22.08 -6.01
CA ALA A 81 -10.75 -20.66 -5.77
C ALA A 81 -12.10 -19.95 -5.51
N THR A 82 -12.04 -18.76 -4.93
CA THR A 82 -13.21 -17.90 -4.78
C THR A 82 -13.40 -17.13 -6.08
N ALA A 83 -14.60 -17.18 -6.68
CA ALA A 83 -14.88 -16.42 -7.89
C ALA A 83 -14.62 -14.92 -7.67
N PRO A 84 -14.04 -14.21 -8.66
CA PRO A 84 -13.89 -12.75 -8.57
C PRO A 84 -15.27 -12.09 -8.52
N GLU A 85 -15.44 -11.14 -7.61
CA GLU A 85 -16.69 -10.41 -7.42
C GLU A 85 -16.40 -8.95 -7.06
N VAL A 86 -17.17 -8.05 -7.67
CA VAL A 86 -17.22 -6.65 -7.27
C VAL A 86 -18.60 -6.41 -6.67
N SER A 87 -18.64 -6.24 -5.35
CA SER A 87 -19.88 -5.90 -4.64
C SER A 87 -20.26 -4.43 -4.89
N ASP A 88 -21.54 -4.11 -4.70
CA ASP A 88 -22.03 -2.74 -4.78
C ASP A 88 -21.33 -1.81 -3.76
N GLU A 89 -20.99 -2.35 -2.58
CA GLU A 89 -20.24 -1.62 -1.53
C GLU A 89 -18.81 -1.31 -1.98
N TYR A 90 -18.12 -2.28 -2.59
CA TYR A 90 -16.77 -2.06 -3.10
C TYR A 90 -16.77 -1.01 -4.22
N LEU A 91 -17.69 -1.14 -5.18
CA LEU A 91 -17.87 -0.14 -6.24
C LEU A 91 -18.19 1.25 -5.68
N GLN A 92 -19.06 1.33 -4.67
CA GLN A 92 -19.40 2.61 -4.05
C GLN A 92 -18.19 3.21 -3.32
N SER A 93 -17.40 2.41 -2.61
CA SER A 93 -16.19 2.88 -1.93
C SER A 93 -15.15 3.45 -2.89
N TYR A 94 -14.99 2.84 -4.08
CA TYR A 94 -14.12 3.36 -5.14
C TYR A 94 -14.63 4.70 -5.67
N ILE A 95 -15.95 4.81 -5.92
CA ILE A 95 -16.56 6.06 -6.36
C ILE A 95 -16.38 7.16 -5.31
N ASP A 96 -16.61 6.85 -4.03
CA ASP A 96 -16.45 7.80 -2.93
C ASP A 96 -14.99 8.28 -2.82
N TYR A 97 -14.02 7.38 -2.98
CA TYR A 97 -12.60 7.73 -3.06
C TYR A 97 -12.30 8.69 -4.22
N VAL A 98 -12.87 8.44 -5.40
CA VAL A 98 -12.70 9.33 -6.55
C VAL A 98 -13.32 10.70 -6.29
N LEU A 99 -14.52 10.76 -5.71
CA LEU A 99 -15.18 12.03 -5.36
C LEU A 99 -14.37 12.81 -4.32
N GLN A 100 -13.84 12.12 -3.30
CA GLN A 100 -12.98 12.74 -2.29
C GLN A 100 -11.66 13.25 -2.88
N SER A 101 -11.11 12.56 -3.88
CA SER A 101 -9.92 13.02 -4.60
C SER A 101 -10.19 14.19 -5.56
N ASN A 102 -11.47 14.50 -5.82
CA ASN A 102 -11.92 15.57 -6.70
C ASN A 102 -12.77 16.62 -5.96
N MET A 103 -12.41 16.92 -4.71
CA MET A 103 -13.11 17.94 -3.92
C MET A 103 -13.14 19.30 -4.63
N VAL A 104 -14.27 19.98 -4.48
CA VAL A 104 -14.48 21.31 -5.05
C VAL A 104 -14.11 22.36 -4.01
N THR A 105 -13.05 23.11 -4.29
CA THR A 105 -12.63 24.28 -3.52
C THR A 105 -13.47 25.49 -3.92
N THR A 106 -14.08 26.15 -2.93
CA THR A 106 -14.83 27.40 -3.12
C THR A 106 -14.23 28.49 -2.25
N ASP A 107 -13.71 29.54 -2.87
CA ASP A 107 -13.19 30.71 -2.16
C ASP A 107 -14.29 31.44 -1.40
N ILE A 108 -14.01 31.79 -0.15
CA ILE A 108 -14.86 32.60 0.71
C ILE A 108 -14.21 33.97 0.86
N THR A 109 -14.87 35.03 0.39
CA THR A 109 -14.31 36.40 0.43
C THR A 109 -15.18 37.40 1.17
N ASP A 110 -16.38 37.01 1.61
CA ASP A 110 -17.42 37.90 2.12
C ASP A 110 -17.71 37.74 3.62
N ARG A 111 -16.96 36.88 4.32
CA ARG A 111 -17.09 36.64 5.75
C ARG A 111 -15.76 36.24 6.40
N ALA A 112 -15.71 36.37 7.72
CA ALA A 112 -14.61 35.90 8.55
C ALA A 112 -14.61 34.37 8.70
N VAL A 113 -13.49 33.83 9.19
CA VAL A 113 -13.25 32.40 9.45
C VAL A 113 -14.32 31.80 10.37
N GLN A 114 -14.81 30.62 10.02
CA GLN A 114 -15.75 29.80 10.79
C GLN A 114 -15.25 28.36 10.91
N ASN A 115 -15.87 27.60 11.81
CA ASN A 115 -15.61 26.17 11.93
C ASN A 115 -16.03 25.44 10.64
N GLY A 116 -15.17 24.56 10.12
CA GLY A 116 -15.32 23.86 8.85
C GLY A 116 -14.76 24.59 7.63
N ASP A 117 -14.22 25.80 7.80
CA ASP A 117 -13.47 26.47 6.72
C ASP A 117 -12.03 25.96 6.67
N PHE A 118 -11.43 26.03 5.49
CA PHE A 118 -9.99 25.96 5.30
C PHE A 118 -9.44 27.39 5.28
N ALA A 119 -8.52 27.69 6.18
CA ALA A 119 -7.81 28.95 6.22
C ALA A 119 -6.36 28.75 5.76
N ASN A 120 -5.95 29.46 4.71
CA ASN A 120 -4.54 29.55 4.35
C ASN A 120 -3.85 30.51 5.31
N ILE A 121 -2.86 30.04 6.05
CA ILE A 121 -2.24 30.82 7.13
C ILE A 121 -0.72 30.87 7.04
N ASP A 122 -0.18 32.00 7.48
CA ASP A 122 1.22 32.14 7.87
C ASP A 122 1.26 32.23 9.40
N TYR A 123 2.12 31.46 10.06
CA TYR A 123 2.26 31.56 11.51
C TYR A 123 3.71 31.52 11.97
N GLU A 124 3.98 32.24 13.07
CA GLU A 124 5.25 32.20 13.81
C GLU A 124 4.96 31.99 15.30
N GLY A 125 5.35 30.83 15.83
CA GLY A 125 5.21 30.42 17.22
C GLY A 125 6.43 30.78 18.06
N LYS A 126 6.18 31.35 19.24
CA LYS A 126 7.21 31.73 20.21
C LYS A 126 6.88 31.22 21.61
N ILE A 127 7.89 30.69 22.30
CA ILE A 127 7.85 30.35 23.74
C ILE A 127 8.80 31.31 24.45
N ASP A 128 8.32 31.99 25.49
CA ASP A 128 9.09 33.02 26.21
C ASP A 128 9.70 34.11 25.29
N GLY A 129 9.05 34.39 24.15
CA GLY A 129 9.49 35.37 23.16
C GLY A 129 10.55 34.87 22.17
N VAL A 130 10.93 33.59 22.23
CA VAL A 130 11.91 32.96 21.31
C VAL A 130 11.18 31.99 20.39
N ALA A 131 11.44 32.09 19.07
CA ALA A 131 10.91 31.14 18.10
C ALA A 131 11.48 29.74 18.33
N PHE A 132 10.68 28.71 18.12
CA PHE A 132 11.09 27.32 18.26
C PHE A 132 10.95 26.55 16.94
N ASP A 133 11.69 25.45 16.83
CA ASP A 133 11.71 24.65 15.62
C ASP A 133 10.37 23.96 15.37
N GLY A 134 9.93 23.91 14.11
CA GLY A 134 8.57 23.48 13.74
C GLY A 134 7.45 24.46 14.11
N GLY A 135 7.76 25.60 14.74
CA GLY A 135 6.78 26.61 15.14
C GLY A 135 6.43 27.64 14.07
N THR A 136 6.98 27.53 12.85
CA THR A 136 6.78 28.54 11.78
C THR A 136 6.44 27.88 10.45
N ALA A 137 5.41 28.38 9.77
CA ALA A 137 5.08 27.99 8.40
C ALA A 137 4.49 29.18 7.63
N GLN A 138 4.54 29.09 6.31
CA GLN A 138 3.92 30.05 5.39
C GLN A 138 3.07 29.30 4.37
N GLY A 139 1.90 29.85 4.05
CA GLY A 139 0.97 29.30 3.07
C GLY A 139 0.37 27.95 3.46
N TYR A 140 0.25 27.66 4.76
CA TYR A 140 -0.29 26.39 5.24
C TYR A 140 -1.82 26.41 5.21
N ASP A 141 -2.45 25.44 4.54
CA ASP A 141 -3.91 25.30 4.55
C ASP A 141 -4.37 24.46 5.75
N LEU A 142 -5.17 25.08 6.63
CA LEU A 142 -5.67 24.46 7.85
C LEU A 142 -7.20 24.41 7.84
N GLU A 143 -7.77 23.21 7.95
CA GLU A 143 -9.19 23.01 8.25
C GLU A 143 -9.47 23.38 9.72
N ILE A 144 -10.28 24.41 9.93
CA ILE A 144 -10.65 24.95 11.23
C ILE A 144 -11.68 24.04 11.89
N GLY A 145 -11.31 23.44 13.02
CA GLY A 145 -12.13 22.46 13.74
C GLY A 145 -11.72 21.00 13.49
N SER A 146 -10.68 20.75 12.69
CA SER A 146 -10.16 19.39 12.43
C SER A 146 -9.45 18.79 13.65
N GLY A 147 -8.95 19.64 14.56
CA GLY A 147 -8.13 19.20 15.70
C GLY A 147 -6.74 18.71 15.27
N SER A 148 -6.31 19.05 14.06
CA SER A 148 -4.97 18.74 13.54
C SER A 148 -3.90 19.57 14.24
N PHE A 149 -4.26 20.74 14.77
CA PHE A 149 -3.38 21.62 15.53
C PHE A 149 -3.61 21.50 17.04
N ILE A 150 -2.70 22.09 17.81
CA ILE A 150 -2.80 22.12 19.27
C ILE A 150 -4.11 22.78 19.74
N PRO A 151 -4.75 22.24 20.80
CA PRO A 151 -6.02 22.78 21.29
C PRO A 151 -5.97 24.29 21.54
N GLY A 152 -7.01 24.99 21.08
CA GLY A 152 -7.12 26.44 21.17
C GLY A 152 -6.45 27.22 20.04
N PHE A 153 -5.65 26.59 19.18
CA PHE A 153 -5.08 27.24 18.01
C PHE A 153 -6.17 27.58 16.99
N GLU A 154 -6.91 26.57 16.55
CA GLU A 154 -7.98 26.69 15.54
C GLU A 154 -9.11 27.61 16.04
N ASP A 155 -9.52 27.46 17.30
CA ASP A 155 -10.54 28.32 17.94
C ASP A 155 -10.12 29.80 17.96
N GLY A 156 -8.83 30.09 18.08
CA GLY A 156 -8.29 31.45 18.07
C GLY A 156 -8.37 32.14 16.70
N LEU A 157 -8.53 31.36 15.63
CA LEU A 157 -8.67 31.87 14.26
C LEU A 157 -10.12 32.14 13.88
N ILE A 158 -11.10 31.56 14.59
CA ILE A 158 -12.52 31.83 14.34
C ILE A 158 -12.79 33.34 14.47
N GLY A 159 -13.50 33.89 13.47
CA GLY A 159 -13.78 35.31 13.35
C GLY A 159 -12.61 36.16 12.84
N ALA A 160 -11.53 35.58 12.34
CA ALA A 160 -10.49 36.31 11.60
C ALA A 160 -10.95 36.74 10.22
N GLU A 161 -10.69 38.00 9.86
CA GLU A 161 -10.86 38.48 8.49
C GLU A 161 -9.64 38.14 7.62
N ILE A 162 -9.85 38.07 6.31
CA ILE A 162 -8.76 37.88 5.35
C ILE A 162 -7.78 39.06 5.43
N GLY A 163 -6.50 38.75 5.52
CA GLY A 163 -5.41 39.69 5.72
C GLY A 163 -5.22 40.12 7.18
N GLU A 164 -6.02 39.62 8.12
CA GLU A 164 -5.85 39.91 9.54
C GLU A 164 -4.68 39.12 10.12
N THR A 165 -3.83 39.81 10.87
CA THR A 165 -2.80 39.20 11.73
C THR A 165 -3.22 39.30 13.20
N ARG A 166 -3.21 38.18 13.91
CA ARG A 166 -3.55 38.10 15.34
C ARG A 166 -2.61 37.19 16.12
N ASP A 167 -2.48 37.46 17.42
CA ASP A 167 -1.74 36.60 18.34
C ASP A 167 -2.69 35.58 18.99
N VAL A 168 -2.44 34.30 18.72
CA VAL A 168 -3.16 33.16 19.29
C VAL A 168 -2.32 32.57 20.43
N LYS A 169 -2.90 32.48 21.62
CA LYS A 169 -2.23 31.96 22.81
C LYS A 169 -2.73 30.56 23.12
N VAL A 170 -1.79 29.64 23.25
CA VAL A 170 -2.07 28.21 23.43
C VAL A 170 -1.10 27.62 24.43
N THR A 171 -1.51 26.53 25.06
CA THR A 171 -0.67 25.74 25.94
C THR A 171 -0.48 24.37 25.30
N PHE A 172 0.76 23.97 25.09
CA PHE A 172 1.07 22.64 24.58
C PHE A 172 0.59 21.58 25.59
N PRO A 173 -0.07 20.49 25.14
CA PRO A 173 -0.38 19.38 26.02
C PRO A 173 0.88 18.83 26.71
N GLU A 174 0.74 18.37 27.95
CA GLU A 174 1.83 17.69 28.68
C GLU A 174 2.34 16.44 27.93
N SER A 175 1.49 15.83 27.12
CA SER A 175 1.79 14.65 26.31
C SER A 175 2.31 14.98 24.90
N TYR A 176 2.63 16.24 24.59
CA TYR A 176 3.05 16.63 23.25
C TYR A 176 4.43 16.04 22.89
N PRO A 177 4.63 15.50 21.67
CA PRO A 177 5.94 15.03 21.23
C PRO A 177 6.94 16.19 21.15
N GLY A 178 7.93 16.19 22.05
CA GLY A 178 8.93 17.25 22.14
C GLY A 178 9.05 17.79 23.56
N ALA A 179 10.02 17.27 24.32
CA ALA A 179 10.25 17.64 25.73
C ALA A 179 10.53 19.15 25.91
N ASP A 180 10.97 19.83 24.85
CA ASP A 180 11.28 21.25 24.87
C ASP A 180 10.05 22.16 24.74
N VAL A 181 8.90 21.65 24.30
CA VAL A 181 7.65 22.44 24.13
C VAL A 181 6.49 21.91 24.97
N ALA A 182 6.49 20.63 25.36
CA ALA A 182 5.42 20.02 26.15
C ALA A 182 5.12 20.80 27.45
N GLY A 183 3.82 21.05 27.71
CA GLY A 183 3.35 21.78 28.89
C GLY A 183 3.64 23.29 28.90
N LYS A 184 4.29 23.85 27.87
CA LYS A 184 4.64 25.27 27.82
C LYS A 184 3.56 26.11 27.15
N ASP A 185 3.48 27.37 27.58
CA ASP A 185 2.66 28.38 26.92
C ASP A 185 3.41 28.94 25.70
N ALA A 186 2.71 29.07 24.59
CA ALA A 186 3.21 29.65 23.36
C ALA A 186 2.27 30.72 22.82
N VAL A 187 2.85 31.68 22.10
CA VAL A 187 2.12 32.69 21.35
C VAL A 187 2.46 32.51 19.89
N PHE A 188 1.43 32.30 19.07
CA PHE A 188 1.52 32.23 17.63
C PHE A 188 1.00 33.52 17.03
N THR A 189 1.85 34.25 16.32
CA THR A 189 1.39 35.34 15.46
C THR A 189 0.95 34.72 14.14
N VAL A 190 -0.36 34.72 13.88
CA VAL A 190 -0.98 34.07 12.72
C VAL A 190 -1.59 35.12 11.80
N THR A 191 -1.34 35.02 10.50
CA THR A 191 -1.97 35.83 9.45
C THR A 191 -2.84 34.93 8.60
N VAL A 192 -4.09 35.33 8.36
CA VAL A 192 -5.01 34.63 7.45
C VAL A 192 -4.87 35.20 6.05
N ASN A 193 -4.38 34.41 5.10
CA ASN A 193 -4.13 34.82 3.72
C ASN A 193 -5.38 34.68 2.84
N SER A 194 -6.11 33.57 2.98
CA SER A 194 -7.36 33.29 2.27
C SER A 194 -8.21 32.32 3.08
N ILE A 195 -9.50 32.25 2.72
CA ILE A 195 -10.46 31.30 3.30
C ILE A 195 -11.14 30.61 2.13
N HIS A 196 -11.25 29.29 2.20
CA HIS A 196 -12.03 28.50 1.27
C HIS A 196 -12.77 27.39 1.99
N THR A 197 -13.73 26.78 1.32
CA THR A 197 -14.35 25.53 1.78
C THR A 197 -14.11 24.46 0.73
N GLU A 198 -13.84 23.24 1.17
CA GLU A 198 -13.80 22.09 0.29
C GLU A 198 -15.06 21.26 0.49
N THR A 199 -15.68 20.85 -0.61
CA THR A 199 -16.88 20.00 -0.57
C THR A 199 -16.70 18.83 -1.51
N ILE A 200 -17.10 17.64 -1.03
CA ILE A 200 -17.15 16.45 -1.88
C ILE A 200 -18.25 16.68 -2.93
N PRO A 201 -17.93 16.67 -4.23
CA PRO A 201 -18.95 16.86 -5.26
C PRO A 201 -19.90 15.65 -5.31
N GLU A 202 -21.11 15.89 -5.79
CA GLU A 202 -22.00 14.79 -6.19
C GLU A 202 -21.51 14.19 -7.52
N LEU A 203 -21.65 12.86 -7.66
CA LEU A 203 -21.38 12.19 -8.93
C LEU A 203 -22.45 12.59 -9.96
N THR A 204 -22.06 13.42 -10.92
CA THR A 204 -22.95 13.96 -11.95
C THR A 204 -22.36 13.76 -13.35
N ASP A 205 -23.21 13.78 -14.39
CA ASP A 205 -22.79 13.67 -15.79
C ASP A 205 -21.77 14.73 -16.22
N GLU A 206 -21.72 15.88 -15.53
CA GLU A 206 -20.72 16.90 -15.81
C GLU A 206 -19.37 16.60 -15.16
N LEU A 207 -19.37 16.08 -13.92
CA LEU A 207 -18.15 15.67 -13.23
C LEU A 207 -17.46 14.53 -13.96
N VAL A 208 -18.20 13.50 -14.38
CA VAL A 208 -17.63 12.29 -15.01
C VAL A 208 -16.87 12.56 -16.30
N LYS A 209 -17.20 13.62 -17.05
CA LYS A 209 -16.46 14.00 -18.27
C LYS A 209 -15.03 14.46 -17.99
N GLY A 210 -14.76 14.90 -16.76
CA GLY A 210 -13.43 15.29 -16.30
C GLY A 210 -12.67 14.16 -15.59
N LEU A 211 -13.33 13.02 -15.33
CA LEU A 211 -12.72 11.86 -14.71
C LEU A 211 -12.05 10.96 -15.75
N GLU A 212 -11.21 10.05 -15.26
CA GLU A 212 -10.62 8.99 -16.06
C GLU A 212 -11.70 8.05 -16.64
N GLY A 213 -11.37 7.32 -17.71
CA GLY A 213 -12.30 6.42 -18.39
C GLY A 213 -13.10 7.04 -19.54
N ASN A 214 -12.97 8.36 -19.80
CA ASN A 214 -13.62 9.06 -20.91
C ASN A 214 -15.16 8.87 -20.97
N CYS A 215 -15.80 8.81 -19.81
CA CYS A 215 -17.25 8.60 -19.68
C CYS A 215 -18.03 9.91 -19.87
N SER A 216 -19.25 9.82 -20.40
CA SER A 216 -20.14 10.98 -20.60
C SER A 216 -21.33 11.02 -19.64
N THR A 217 -21.64 9.89 -19.00
CA THR A 217 -22.75 9.77 -18.04
C THR A 217 -22.32 9.03 -16.78
N VAL A 218 -23.05 9.24 -15.67
CA VAL A 218 -22.83 8.53 -14.41
C VAL A 218 -22.92 7.02 -14.58
N GLU A 219 -23.87 6.54 -15.38
CA GLU A 219 -24.04 5.11 -15.65
C GLU A 219 -22.82 4.51 -16.37
N GLU A 220 -22.32 5.18 -17.41
CA GLU A 220 -21.10 4.77 -18.11
C GLU A 220 -19.90 4.74 -17.15
N TYR A 221 -19.79 5.73 -16.26
CA TYR A 221 -18.71 5.79 -15.29
C TYR A 221 -18.79 4.67 -14.25
N ARG A 222 -20.00 4.35 -13.76
CA ARG A 222 -20.20 3.22 -12.84
C ARG A 222 -19.84 1.88 -13.48
N GLN A 223 -20.18 1.70 -14.76
CA GLN A 223 -19.78 0.50 -15.50
C GLN A 223 -18.27 0.44 -15.73
N TYR A 224 -17.64 1.56 -16.11
CA TYR A 224 -16.19 1.65 -16.24
C TYR A 224 -15.47 1.30 -14.93
N ALA A 225 -15.92 1.87 -13.81
CA ALA A 225 -15.38 1.57 -12.49
C ALA A 225 -15.59 0.09 -12.13
N TYR A 226 -16.77 -0.48 -12.41
CA TYR A 226 -17.02 -1.89 -12.20
C TYR A 226 -16.07 -2.77 -13.02
N ASP A 227 -15.91 -2.48 -14.32
CA ASP A 227 -15.05 -3.25 -15.21
C ASP A 227 -13.58 -3.18 -14.76
N LEU A 228 -13.12 -2.00 -14.32
CA LEU A 228 -11.79 -1.81 -13.77
C LEU A 228 -11.56 -2.64 -12.51
N LEU A 229 -12.50 -2.59 -11.56
CA LEU A 229 -12.41 -3.39 -10.33
C LEU A 229 -12.50 -4.89 -10.63
N MET A 230 -13.33 -5.29 -11.58
CA MET A 230 -13.48 -6.69 -11.97
C MET A 230 -12.22 -7.22 -12.67
N GLU A 231 -11.54 -6.40 -13.46
CA GLU A 231 -10.25 -6.76 -14.06
C GLU A 231 -9.18 -6.98 -12.98
N ASP A 232 -9.15 -6.14 -11.94
CA ASP A 232 -8.24 -6.30 -10.80
C ASP A 232 -8.55 -7.56 -9.97
N GLU A 233 -9.82 -7.81 -9.67
CA GLU A 233 -10.28 -9.03 -8.98
C GLU A 233 -9.97 -10.29 -9.80
N GLN A 234 -10.18 -10.25 -11.13
CA GLN A 234 -9.85 -11.36 -12.02
C GLN A 234 -8.33 -11.62 -12.06
N SER A 235 -7.53 -10.57 -12.13
CA SER A 235 -6.06 -10.67 -12.10
C SER A 235 -5.56 -11.28 -10.78
N THR A 236 -6.14 -10.84 -9.66
CA THR A 236 -5.85 -11.37 -8.32
C THR A 236 -6.27 -12.85 -8.22
N HIS A 237 -7.47 -13.18 -8.71
CA HIS A 237 -7.97 -14.53 -8.76
C HIS A 237 -7.02 -15.46 -9.56
N ASP A 238 -6.67 -15.07 -10.78
CA ASP A 238 -5.85 -15.91 -11.67
C ASP A 238 -4.44 -16.10 -11.10
N SER A 239 -3.87 -15.05 -10.50
CA SER A 239 -2.59 -15.11 -9.79
C SER A 239 -2.64 -16.09 -8.61
N ASN A 240 -3.70 -16.05 -7.80
CA ASN A 240 -3.88 -16.98 -6.68
C ASN A 240 -4.02 -18.43 -7.16
N VAL A 241 -4.81 -18.67 -8.21
CA VAL A 241 -4.94 -19.99 -8.83
C VAL A 241 -3.59 -20.49 -9.32
N GLN A 242 -2.82 -19.66 -10.03
CA GLN A 242 -1.48 -20.01 -10.50
C GLN A 242 -0.56 -20.44 -9.35
N MET A 243 -0.56 -19.69 -8.25
CA MET A 243 0.24 -20.01 -7.06
C MET A 243 -0.22 -21.30 -6.38
N ASP A 244 -1.53 -21.53 -6.26
CA ASP A 244 -2.08 -22.76 -5.68
C ASP A 244 -1.78 -24.01 -6.53
N VAL A 245 -1.85 -23.86 -7.86
CA VAL A 245 -1.44 -24.92 -8.80
C VAL A 245 0.04 -25.23 -8.60
N LEU A 246 0.90 -24.22 -8.60
CA LEU A 246 2.34 -24.39 -8.40
C LEU A 246 2.64 -25.05 -7.04
N ALA A 247 1.99 -24.61 -5.97
CA ALA A 247 2.16 -25.17 -4.63
C ALA A 247 1.85 -26.67 -4.60
N LYS A 248 0.75 -27.10 -5.24
CA LYS A 248 0.39 -28.52 -5.33
C LYS A 248 1.38 -29.33 -6.16
N ILE A 249 1.92 -28.75 -7.24
CA ILE A 249 2.95 -29.39 -8.07
C ILE A 249 4.22 -29.59 -7.26
N VAL A 250 4.64 -28.58 -6.51
CA VAL A 250 5.81 -28.66 -5.64
C VAL A 250 5.57 -29.68 -4.53
N GLU A 251 4.40 -29.71 -3.89
CA GLU A 251 4.06 -30.73 -2.88
C GLU A 251 4.07 -32.15 -3.46
N GLY A 252 3.60 -32.32 -4.70
CA GLY A 252 3.56 -33.59 -5.41
C GLY A 252 4.88 -34.04 -6.04
N SER A 253 5.94 -33.23 -5.93
CA SER A 253 7.25 -33.50 -6.54
C SER A 253 8.30 -33.91 -5.50
N GLU A 254 9.27 -34.71 -5.93
CA GLU A 254 10.39 -35.10 -5.07
C GLU A 254 11.59 -34.16 -5.31
N PHE A 255 12.08 -33.54 -4.24
CA PHE A 255 13.22 -32.61 -4.30
C PHE A 255 14.44 -33.16 -3.57
N LYS A 256 15.62 -32.88 -4.14
CA LYS A 256 16.90 -32.85 -3.42
C LYS A 256 17.19 -31.42 -2.96
N GLU A 257 18.22 -31.29 -2.13
CA GLU A 257 18.71 -30.00 -1.66
C GLU A 257 19.14 -29.12 -2.86
N PRO A 258 18.54 -27.92 -3.04
CA PRO A 258 18.94 -27.00 -4.11
C PRO A 258 20.41 -26.56 -4.00
N PRO A 259 21.03 -26.04 -5.08
CA PRO A 259 22.36 -25.46 -5.00
C PRO A 259 22.43 -24.34 -3.95
N ALA A 260 23.45 -24.37 -3.09
CA ALA A 260 23.60 -23.39 -2.01
C ALA A 260 23.71 -21.95 -2.52
N GLU A 261 24.37 -21.73 -3.67
CA GLU A 261 24.47 -20.40 -4.31
C GLU A 261 23.11 -19.89 -4.81
N MET A 262 22.22 -20.78 -5.26
CA MET A 262 20.85 -20.42 -5.65
C MET A 262 20.04 -20.01 -4.43
N VAL A 263 20.07 -20.81 -3.37
CA VAL A 263 19.38 -20.49 -2.11
C VAL A 263 19.88 -19.15 -1.56
N LYS A 264 21.20 -18.93 -1.57
CA LYS A 264 21.80 -17.66 -1.16
C LYS A 264 21.30 -16.47 -1.98
N ARG A 265 21.22 -16.61 -3.31
CA ARG A 265 20.70 -15.56 -4.20
C ARG A 265 19.26 -15.19 -3.86
N TYR A 266 18.38 -16.19 -3.66
CA TYR A 266 16.99 -15.93 -3.26
C TYR A 266 16.91 -15.29 -1.88
N TYR A 267 17.69 -15.76 -0.91
CA TYR A 267 17.76 -15.19 0.43
C TYR A 267 18.18 -13.72 0.40
N ASP A 268 19.26 -13.38 -0.33
CA ASP A 268 19.73 -12.00 -0.48
C ASP A 268 18.64 -11.13 -1.15
N ARG A 269 17.94 -11.67 -2.15
CA ARG A 269 16.83 -10.97 -2.83
C ARG A 269 15.66 -10.70 -1.89
N ILE A 270 15.24 -11.68 -1.09
CA ILE A 270 14.15 -11.50 -0.13
C ILE A 270 14.54 -10.42 0.89
N LYS A 271 15.78 -10.45 1.41
CA LYS A 271 16.26 -9.43 2.34
C LYS A 271 16.36 -8.05 1.72
N ALA A 272 16.81 -7.94 0.48
CA ALA A 272 16.85 -6.66 -0.23
C ALA A 272 15.43 -6.08 -0.37
N ASN A 273 14.45 -6.89 -0.76
CA ASN A 273 13.05 -6.46 -0.86
C ASN A 273 12.49 -6.01 0.49
N MET A 274 12.68 -6.82 1.54
CA MET A 274 12.24 -6.46 2.89
C MET A 274 12.93 -5.19 3.41
N SER A 275 14.21 -4.99 3.09
CA SER A 275 14.96 -3.79 3.51
C SER A 275 14.44 -2.54 2.82
N SER A 276 14.17 -2.62 1.52
CA SER A 276 13.56 -1.52 0.75
C SER A 276 12.17 -1.17 1.29
N TYR A 277 11.36 -2.18 1.59
CA TYR A 277 10.04 -1.98 2.18
C TYR A 277 10.12 -1.37 3.59
N ALA A 278 11.02 -1.86 4.45
CA ALA A 278 11.25 -1.30 5.78
C ALA A 278 11.67 0.19 5.71
N ALA A 279 12.58 0.52 4.79
CA ALA A 279 13.06 1.88 4.59
C ALA A 279 11.95 2.85 4.16
N MET A 280 10.98 2.39 3.37
CA MET A 280 9.81 3.19 2.97
C MET A 280 8.98 3.67 4.17
N TYR A 281 8.96 2.89 5.25
CA TYR A 281 8.29 3.23 6.51
C TYR A 281 9.25 3.80 7.57
N GLY A 282 10.50 4.12 7.20
CA GLY A 282 11.49 4.68 8.13
C GLY A 282 12.05 3.69 9.14
N TYR A 283 11.93 2.39 8.90
CA TYR A 283 12.50 1.33 9.73
C TYR A 283 13.77 0.77 9.09
N ASP A 284 14.73 0.36 9.91
CA ASP A 284 15.76 -0.58 9.48
C ASP A 284 15.21 -2.02 9.42
N LEU A 285 15.91 -2.92 8.71
CA LEU A 285 15.45 -4.30 8.52
C LEU A 285 15.26 -5.05 9.84
N GLU A 286 16.14 -4.89 10.82
CA GLU A 286 16.07 -5.63 12.09
C GLU A 286 14.84 -5.20 12.89
N SER A 287 14.62 -3.88 13.01
CA SER A 287 13.43 -3.30 13.64
C SER A 287 12.15 -3.75 12.94
N PHE A 288 12.14 -3.77 11.61
CA PHE A 288 10.99 -4.20 10.81
C PHE A 288 10.68 -5.69 11.00
N MET A 289 11.70 -6.56 10.99
CA MET A 289 11.54 -7.98 11.24
C MET A 289 10.99 -8.24 12.65
N ALA A 290 11.51 -7.54 13.66
CA ALA A 290 11.01 -7.65 15.02
C ALA A 290 9.54 -7.20 15.15
N ALA A 291 9.16 -6.12 14.47
CA ALA A 291 7.79 -5.59 14.49
C ALA A 291 6.79 -6.51 13.76
N THR A 292 7.21 -7.13 12.66
CA THR A 292 6.37 -8.04 11.86
C THR A 292 6.38 -9.48 12.38
N GLY A 293 7.24 -9.80 13.35
CA GLY A 293 7.41 -11.16 13.85
C GLY A 293 8.14 -12.09 12.88
N SER A 294 8.87 -11.52 11.90
CA SER A 294 9.67 -12.27 10.94
C SER A 294 11.00 -12.72 11.56
N SER A 295 11.46 -13.91 11.22
CA SER A 295 12.74 -14.46 11.68
C SER A 295 13.72 -14.74 10.54
N GLU A 296 14.99 -14.76 10.88
CA GLU A 296 16.08 -15.16 9.99
C GLU A 296 15.89 -16.60 9.45
N GLU A 297 15.34 -17.49 10.27
CA GLU A 297 15.03 -18.86 9.89
C GLU A 297 13.90 -18.90 8.84
N GLN A 298 12.85 -18.09 9.00
CA GLN A 298 11.75 -18.01 8.02
C GLN A 298 12.22 -17.46 6.67
N LEU A 299 13.16 -16.50 6.68
CA LEU A 299 13.81 -15.97 5.48
C LEU A 299 14.57 -17.07 4.74
N GLN A 300 15.34 -17.88 5.47
CA GLN A 300 16.08 -19.01 4.92
C GLN A 300 15.13 -20.08 4.35
N GLU A 301 14.08 -20.46 5.08
CA GLU A 301 13.06 -21.40 4.61
C GLU A 301 12.36 -20.89 3.33
N SER A 302 12.04 -19.60 3.28
CA SER A 302 11.43 -18.96 2.11
C SER A 302 12.36 -18.98 0.90
N ALA A 303 13.67 -18.76 1.10
CA ALA A 303 14.65 -18.83 0.03
C ALA A 303 14.84 -20.25 -0.52
N GLU A 304 14.83 -21.26 0.36
CA GLU A 304 14.88 -22.67 -0.02
C GLU A 304 13.62 -23.08 -0.79
N GLN A 305 12.46 -22.61 -0.34
CA GLN A 305 11.19 -22.86 -1.00
C GLN A 305 11.12 -22.22 -2.39
N ALA A 306 11.50 -20.94 -2.51
CA ALA A 306 11.58 -20.24 -3.80
C ALA A 306 12.57 -20.93 -4.76
N SER A 307 13.68 -21.47 -4.23
CA SER A 307 14.64 -22.24 -5.03
C SER A 307 14.04 -23.55 -5.56
N LYS A 308 13.20 -24.24 -4.78
CA LYS A 308 12.49 -25.44 -5.25
C LYS A 308 11.45 -25.10 -6.32
N GLU A 309 10.69 -24.02 -6.11
CA GLU A 309 9.68 -23.54 -7.06
C GLU A 309 10.30 -23.22 -8.42
N ILE A 310 11.38 -22.42 -8.47
CA ILE A 310 12.02 -22.08 -9.75
C ILE A 310 12.64 -23.32 -10.43
N ILE A 311 13.17 -24.27 -9.67
CA ILE A 311 13.69 -25.54 -10.21
C ILE A 311 12.55 -26.36 -10.84
N ALA A 312 11.40 -26.45 -10.17
CA ALA A 312 10.23 -27.14 -10.69
C ALA A 312 9.70 -26.47 -11.97
N MET A 313 9.58 -25.14 -11.96
CA MET A 313 9.13 -24.37 -13.13
C MET A 313 10.09 -24.52 -14.30
N LYS A 314 11.41 -24.50 -14.07
CA LYS A 314 12.39 -24.77 -15.12
C LYS A 314 12.26 -26.19 -15.67
N ALA A 315 12.07 -27.20 -14.81
CA ALA A 315 11.88 -28.57 -15.28
C ALA A 315 10.61 -28.73 -16.15
N ILE A 316 9.53 -28.00 -15.82
CA ILE A 316 8.33 -27.92 -16.65
C ILE A 316 8.61 -27.18 -17.95
N ALA A 317 9.33 -26.06 -17.90
CA ALA A 317 9.71 -25.30 -19.09
C ALA A 317 10.55 -26.13 -20.08
N ASP A 318 11.46 -26.97 -19.58
CA ASP A 318 12.24 -27.89 -20.38
C ASP A 318 11.36 -29.00 -20.99
N ALA A 319 10.40 -29.54 -20.23
CA ALA A 319 9.50 -30.59 -20.70
C ALA A 319 8.50 -30.11 -21.77
N GLU A 320 8.03 -28.87 -21.65
CA GLU A 320 6.97 -28.29 -22.48
C GLU A 320 7.50 -27.28 -23.51
N ASN A 321 8.82 -27.12 -23.58
CA ASN A 321 9.51 -26.20 -24.49
C ASN A 321 9.06 -24.73 -24.32
N LEU A 322 8.99 -24.27 -23.07
CA LEU A 322 8.62 -22.91 -22.64
C LEU A 322 9.83 -22.03 -22.27
N ASN A 323 11.04 -22.51 -22.55
CA ASN A 323 12.26 -21.75 -22.31
C ASN A 323 12.27 -20.42 -23.07
N VAL A 324 12.84 -19.40 -22.43
CA VAL A 324 12.97 -18.05 -23.00
C VAL A 324 14.26 -17.98 -23.81
N THR A 325 14.16 -17.39 -24.99
CA THR A 325 15.30 -17.12 -25.88
C THR A 325 15.90 -15.74 -25.60
N ASP A 326 17.16 -15.55 -25.96
CA ASP A 326 17.82 -14.25 -25.75
C ASP A 326 17.15 -13.16 -26.63
N GLU A 327 16.64 -13.53 -27.81
CA GLU A 327 15.88 -12.62 -28.68
C GLU A 327 14.56 -12.16 -28.05
N GLU A 328 13.88 -13.01 -27.27
CA GLU A 328 12.68 -12.62 -26.55
C GLU A 328 12.99 -11.65 -25.42
N VAL A 329 14.09 -11.88 -24.69
CA VAL A 329 14.57 -10.94 -23.66
C VAL A 329 14.88 -9.58 -24.29
N ASP A 330 15.63 -9.56 -25.40
CA ASP A 330 15.98 -8.33 -26.10
C ASP A 330 14.74 -7.55 -26.58
N ALA A 331 13.74 -8.26 -27.09
CA ALA A 331 12.49 -7.65 -27.55
C ALA A 331 11.69 -7.03 -26.39
N GLU A 332 11.61 -7.73 -25.25
CA GLU A 332 10.88 -7.25 -24.07
C GLU A 332 11.58 -6.04 -23.44
N LEU A 333 12.91 -6.08 -23.30
CA LEU A 333 13.68 -4.96 -22.79
C LEU A 333 13.57 -3.72 -23.70
N ALA A 334 13.54 -3.91 -25.02
CA ALA A 334 13.35 -2.80 -25.97
C ALA A 334 11.97 -2.16 -25.88
N LYS A 335 10.94 -2.94 -25.51
CA LYS A 335 9.57 -2.45 -25.33
C LYS A 335 9.44 -1.62 -24.05
N ASN A 336 10.08 -2.05 -22.96
CA ASN A 336 9.86 -1.47 -21.63
C ASN A 336 10.95 -0.48 -21.17
N ALA A 337 12.07 -0.34 -21.88
CA ALA A 337 13.18 0.54 -21.45
C ALA A 337 12.75 2.00 -21.16
N GLY A 338 11.81 2.53 -21.96
CA GLY A 338 11.28 3.88 -21.77
C GLY A 338 10.45 4.03 -20.49
N ASP A 339 9.72 2.98 -20.10
CA ASP A 339 8.91 2.99 -18.87
C ASP A 339 9.78 3.02 -17.62
N TYR A 340 11.00 2.46 -17.70
CA TYR A 340 12.00 2.47 -16.63
C TYR A 340 12.94 3.69 -16.69
N GLY A 341 12.69 4.66 -17.57
CA GLY A 341 13.47 5.91 -17.65
C GLY A 341 14.84 5.75 -18.30
N TYR A 342 15.06 4.69 -19.09
CA TYR A 342 16.28 4.48 -19.85
C TYR A 342 16.07 4.86 -21.32
N ASP A 343 16.87 5.81 -21.81
CA ASP A 343 16.89 6.19 -23.22
C ASP A 343 17.65 5.18 -24.10
N ASP A 344 18.48 4.32 -23.47
CA ASP A 344 19.28 3.28 -24.13
C ASP A 344 19.05 1.91 -23.46
N VAL A 345 18.56 0.95 -24.25
CA VAL A 345 18.31 -0.43 -23.83
C VAL A 345 19.60 -1.10 -23.35
N GLU A 346 20.76 -0.73 -23.91
CA GLU A 346 22.04 -1.30 -23.50
C GLU A 346 22.54 -0.77 -22.14
N GLU A 347 22.09 0.42 -21.72
CA GLU A 347 22.30 0.90 -20.34
C GLU A 347 21.36 0.20 -19.38
N TYR A 348 20.10 0.00 -19.77
CA TYR A 348 19.14 -0.76 -18.97
C TYR A 348 19.60 -2.20 -18.73
N LYS A 349 20.07 -2.89 -19.77
CA LYS A 349 20.64 -4.25 -19.68
C LYS A 349 21.81 -4.35 -18.71
N LYS A 350 22.69 -3.35 -18.64
CA LYS A 350 23.86 -3.37 -17.74
C LYS A 350 23.49 -3.19 -16.28
N ALA A 351 22.36 -2.55 -16.00
CA ALA A 351 21.85 -2.36 -14.65
C ALA A 351 21.03 -3.57 -14.14
N LEU A 352 20.67 -4.49 -15.04
CA LEU A 352 19.78 -5.60 -14.77
C LEU A 352 20.55 -6.91 -14.51
N ASP A 353 20.09 -7.70 -13.55
CA ASP A 353 20.40 -9.14 -13.54
C ASP A 353 19.65 -9.80 -14.71
N LEU A 354 20.32 -9.88 -15.87
CA LEU A 354 19.73 -10.45 -17.09
C LEU A 354 19.34 -11.92 -16.93
N LYS A 355 20.09 -12.69 -16.13
CA LYS A 355 19.77 -14.10 -15.91
C LYS A 355 18.53 -14.24 -15.03
N GLY A 356 18.43 -13.47 -13.96
CA GLY A 356 17.22 -13.39 -13.13
C GLY A 356 16.01 -12.86 -13.90
N TYR A 357 16.19 -11.90 -14.81
CA TYR A 357 15.12 -11.40 -15.66
C TYR A 357 14.61 -12.47 -16.64
N LYS A 358 15.53 -13.26 -17.22
CA LYS A 358 15.16 -14.39 -18.08
C LYS A 358 14.40 -15.48 -17.30
N GLU A 359 14.77 -15.74 -16.05
CA GLU A 359 14.03 -16.63 -15.14
C GLU A 359 12.61 -16.10 -14.85
N TYR A 360 12.47 -14.79 -14.66
CA TYR A 360 11.16 -14.16 -14.51
C TYR A 360 10.28 -14.38 -15.74
N MET A 361 10.77 -14.07 -16.94
CA MET A 361 10.01 -14.30 -18.18
C MET A 361 9.64 -15.78 -18.41
N MET A 362 10.50 -16.71 -17.99
CA MET A 362 10.25 -18.15 -18.06
C MET A 362 9.16 -18.56 -17.07
N THR A 363 9.19 -17.98 -15.86
CA THR A 363 8.17 -18.18 -14.83
C THR A 363 6.80 -17.74 -15.34
N GLU A 364 6.68 -16.55 -15.94
CA GLU A 364 5.42 -16.06 -16.50
C GLU A 364 4.81 -17.02 -17.54
N LYS A 365 5.64 -17.55 -18.45
CA LYS A 365 5.21 -18.55 -19.44
C LYS A 365 4.75 -19.86 -18.79
N VAL A 366 5.47 -20.33 -17.76
CA VAL A 366 5.12 -21.56 -17.05
C VAL A 366 3.84 -21.39 -16.25
N LEU A 367 3.68 -20.29 -15.50
CA LEU A 367 2.47 -20.03 -14.72
C LEU A 367 1.23 -19.93 -15.61
N THR A 368 1.34 -19.23 -16.75
CA THR A 368 0.27 -19.19 -17.76
C THR A 368 -0.09 -20.59 -18.24
N PHE A 369 0.92 -21.39 -18.60
CA PHE A 369 0.72 -22.77 -19.01
C PHE A 369 0.06 -23.62 -17.92
N LEU A 370 0.48 -23.46 -16.66
CA LEU A 370 -0.08 -24.20 -15.53
C LEU A 370 -1.54 -23.83 -15.31
N PHE A 371 -1.89 -22.55 -15.39
CA PHE A 371 -3.27 -22.07 -15.32
C PHE A 371 -4.13 -22.66 -16.43
N ASP A 372 -3.68 -22.58 -17.69
CA ASP A 372 -4.39 -23.11 -18.86
C ASP A 372 -4.63 -24.63 -18.80
N ASN A 373 -3.81 -25.34 -18.04
CA ASN A 373 -3.89 -26.79 -17.86
C ASN A 373 -4.43 -27.21 -16.50
N ALA A 374 -4.88 -26.28 -15.65
CA ALA A 374 -5.49 -26.57 -14.36
C ALA A 374 -6.99 -26.89 -14.49
N SER A 375 -7.52 -27.62 -13.51
CA SER A 375 -8.95 -27.83 -13.34
C SER A 375 -9.46 -26.94 -12.21
N VAL A 376 -9.80 -25.70 -12.54
CA VAL A 376 -10.26 -24.70 -11.58
C VAL A 376 -11.74 -24.86 -11.30
N THR A 377 -12.11 -24.90 -10.03
CA THR A 377 -13.51 -24.87 -9.58
C THR A 377 -13.73 -23.61 -8.74
N ASP A 378 -14.49 -22.67 -9.30
CA ASP A 378 -14.83 -21.44 -8.58
C ASP A 378 -15.98 -21.68 -7.62
N THR A 379 -15.76 -21.23 -6.39
CA THR A 379 -16.75 -21.20 -5.33
C THR A 379 -17.30 -19.79 -5.20
N GLN A 380 -18.58 -19.67 -4.87
CA GLN A 380 -19.15 -18.37 -4.55
C GLN A 380 -18.53 -17.88 -3.23
N PRO A 381 -18.18 -16.59 -3.11
CA PRO A 381 -17.77 -16.03 -1.84
C PRO A 381 -18.88 -16.27 -0.80
N GLU A 382 -18.49 -16.62 0.43
CA GLU A 382 -19.46 -16.71 1.52
C GLU A 382 -19.99 -15.30 1.80
N GLU A 383 -21.28 -15.05 1.54
CA GLU A 383 -21.95 -13.87 2.06
C GLU A 383 -21.80 -13.88 3.58
N THR A 384 -20.94 -13.02 4.11
CA THR A 384 -20.97 -12.68 5.52
C THR A 384 -22.29 -11.96 5.75
N ALA A 385 -23.30 -12.70 6.21
CA ALA A 385 -24.55 -12.15 6.67
C ALA A 385 -24.23 -11.05 7.71
N SER A 386 -24.43 -9.80 7.29
CA SER A 386 -24.53 -8.65 8.18
C SER A 386 -25.60 -8.97 9.21
N GLU A 387 -25.20 -9.31 10.43
CA GLU A 387 -26.09 -9.31 11.58
C GLU A 387 -26.42 -7.84 11.90
N GLU A 388 -27.37 -7.27 11.14
CA GLU A 388 -28.11 -6.09 11.59
C GLU A 388 -28.79 -6.44 12.92
N THR A 389 -28.15 -6.07 14.01
CA THR A 389 -28.77 -6.09 15.33
C THR A 389 -29.71 -4.89 15.40
N THR A 390 -30.92 -5.03 14.85
CA THR A 390 -32.03 -4.12 15.18
C THR A 390 -32.37 -4.32 16.65
N GLN A 391 -31.74 -3.54 17.53
CA GLN A 391 -32.21 -3.35 18.90
C GLN A 391 -33.44 -2.46 18.86
N THR A 392 -34.60 -3.06 18.58
CA THR A 392 -35.90 -2.45 18.86
C THR A 392 -36.02 -2.23 20.36
N ALA A 393 -36.16 -0.97 20.73
CA ALA A 393 -36.56 -0.55 22.06
C ALA A 393 -37.98 -1.04 22.36
N GLU A 394 -38.11 -2.09 23.17
CA GLU A 394 -39.34 -2.37 23.91
C GLU A 394 -39.14 -1.94 25.37
N THR A 395 -39.80 -0.83 25.69
CA THR A 395 -40.00 -0.34 27.04
C THR A 395 -41.24 -1.02 27.59
N GLU A 396 -41.08 -1.99 28.49
CA GLU A 396 -42.17 -2.45 29.35
C GLU A 396 -41.76 -2.32 30.82
N THR A 397 -42.22 -1.21 31.41
CA THR A 397 -42.43 -1.02 32.84
C THR A 397 -43.66 -1.81 33.30
N GLU A 398 -43.46 -2.86 34.08
CA GLU A 398 -44.44 -3.44 35.01
C GLU A 398 -43.65 -4.40 35.94
N THR A 399 -43.73 -4.51 37.26
CA THR A 399 -44.37 -3.79 38.37
C THR A 399 -43.78 -4.44 39.64
N ALA A 400 -43.16 -3.67 40.54
CA ALA A 400 -42.83 -4.12 41.88
C ALA A 400 -43.81 -3.47 42.87
N ALA A 401 -44.86 -4.20 43.26
CA ALA A 401 -45.63 -3.94 44.48
C ALA A 401 -46.66 -5.06 44.71
N ALA A 402 -46.42 -5.91 45.71
CA ALA A 402 -47.42 -6.30 46.73
C ALA A 402 -46.82 -7.38 47.64
N GLY A 403 -46.45 -6.98 48.85
CA GLY A 403 -46.35 -7.88 50.00
C GLY A 403 -47.71 -8.06 50.67
N GLU A 404 -47.77 -9.10 51.51
CA GLU A 404 -48.69 -9.33 52.64
C GLU A 404 -50.19 -9.56 52.35
N THR A 405 -50.68 -10.80 52.52
CA THR A 405 -51.32 -11.29 53.76
C THR A 405 -51.99 -12.68 53.63
N ALA A 406 -51.80 -13.48 54.70
CA ALA A 406 -52.78 -14.34 55.40
C ALA A 406 -53.33 -15.67 54.80
N SER A 407 -52.93 -16.75 55.50
CA SER A 407 -53.75 -17.75 56.22
C SER A 407 -54.44 -18.93 55.51
N GLU A 408 -54.09 -20.12 56.05
CA GLU A 408 -54.88 -21.35 56.23
C GLU A 408 -55.48 -22.04 54.99
N THR A 409 -55.25 -23.33 54.76
CA THR A 409 -55.90 -24.42 55.51
C THR A 409 -55.20 -25.77 55.27
N GLN A 410 -55.09 -26.57 56.34
CA GLN A 410 -54.69 -27.98 56.39
C GLN A 410 -55.67 -28.92 55.64
N THR A 411 -55.16 -30.03 55.11
CA THR A 411 -55.68 -31.43 55.28
C THR A 411 -54.78 -32.37 54.47
N GLU A 412 -53.88 -33.13 55.10
CA GLU A 412 -54.04 -34.56 55.47
C GLU A 412 -54.62 -35.45 54.36
N THR A 413 -53.83 -36.41 53.84
CA THR A 413 -54.07 -37.85 54.07
C THR A 413 -52.89 -38.73 53.63
N GLU A 414 -52.51 -39.63 54.55
CA GLU A 414 -51.81 -40.94 54.47
C GLU A 414 -50.42 -41.09 53.82
#